data_AF-A0A349GAR6-F1
#
_entry.id   AF-A0A349GAR6-F1
#
_cell.length_a   1.000
_cell.length_b   1.000
_cell.length_c   1.000
_cell.angle_alpha   90.00
_cell.angle_beta   90.00
_cell.angle_gamma   90.00
#
_symmetry.space_group_name_H-M   'P 1'
#
loop_
_entity.id
_entity.type
_entity.pdbx_description
1 polymer ?
#
loop_
_entity_poly.entity_id
_entity_poly.type
_entity_poly.pdbx_seq_one_letter_code
_entity_poly.pdbx_strand_id
1 'polypeptide(L)' 'MSFQAYIDNITTKTGQTPEQIKDNAEIQGILSEDMKATVFTDWLKKEYNLGHGHSMALWKYFLGHKWIVTKHSKM' A
#
# COMPACT_ATOMS: atom_id res chain seq x y z
N MET A 1 14.31 -11.08 -6.19
CA MET A 1 13.01 -10.92 -6.88
C MET A 1 12.93 -9.49 -7.37
N SER A 2 12.50 -9.28 -8.62
CA SER A 2 12.31 -7.94 -9.16
C SER A 2 11.11 -7.26 -8.50
N PHE A 3 11.09 -5.93 -8.54
CA PHE A 3 9.95 -5.14 -8.09
C PHE A 3 8.66 -5.52 -8.83
N GLN A 4 8.78 -5.83 -10.12
CA GLN A 4 7.67 -6.31 -10.96
C GLN A 4 6.98 -7.54 -10.39
N ALA A 5 7.73 -8.54 -9.91
CA ALA A 5 7.15 -9.76 -9.34
C ALA A 5 6.31 -9.48 -8.08
N TYR A 6 6.61 -8.41 -7.32
CA TYR A 6 5.77 -8.00 -6.20
C TYR A 6 4.47 -7.37 -6.67
N ILE A 7 4.52 -6.52 -7.69
CA ILE A 7 3.32 -5.90 -8.26
C ILE A 7 2.40 -6.94 -8.90
N ASP A 8 2.95 -7.90 -9.62
CA ASP A 8 2.17 -8.97 -10.25
C ASP A 8 1.47 -9.83 -9.17
N ASN A 9 2.17 -10.13 -8.07
CA ASN A 9 1.59 -10.87 -6.95
C ASN A 9 0.49 -10.07 -6.22
N ILE A 10 0.67 -8.76 -6.03
CA ILE A 10 -0.34 -7.89 -5.42
C ILE A 10 -1.56 -7.83 -6.34
N THR A 11 -1.36 -7.62 -7.64
CA THR A 11 -2.44 -7.58 -8.63
C THR A 11 -3.18 -8.91 -8.70
N THR A 12 -2.46 -10.04 -8.67
CA THR A 12 -3.07 -11.38 -8.65
C THR A 12 -3.91 -11.63 -7.40
N LYS A 13 -3.51 -11.11 -6.24
CA LYS A 13 -4.23 -11.29 -4.97
C LYS A 13 -5.40 -10.34 -4.79
N THR A 14 -5.22 -9.09 -5.21
CA THR A 14 -6.18 -8.01 -4.97
C THR A 14 -7.12 -7.77 -6.15
N GLY A 15 -6.77 -8.27 -7.34
CA GLY A 15 -7.44 -7.94 -8.59
C GLY A 15 -7.21 -6.49 -9.06
N GLN A 16 -6.31 -5.74 -8.40
CA GLN A 16 -6.10 -4.32 -8.62
C GLN A 16 -4.62 -3.98 -8.76
N THR A 17 -4.31 -3.00 -9.61
CA THR A 17 -2.95 -2.45 -9.69
C THR A 17 -2.66 -1.54 -8.49
N PRO A 18 -1.38 -1.30 -8.16
CA PRO A 18 -1.00 -0.37 -7.09
C PRO A 18 -1.62 1.02 -7.23
N GLU A 19 -1.75 1.53 -8.46
CA GLU A 19 -2.39 2.81 -8.77
C GLU A 19 -3.88 2.79 -8.43
N GLN A 20 -4.59 1.71 -8.79
CA GLN A 20 -6.00 1.55 -8.44
C GLN A 20 -6.21 1.45 -6.93
N ILE A 21 -5.31 0.75 -6.23
CA ILE A 21 -5.33 0.68 -4.77
C ILE A 21 -5.08 2.07 -4.16
N LYS A 22 -4.17 2.86 -4.74
CA LYS A 22 -3.94 4.26 -4.33
C LYS A 22 -5.22 5.07 -4.51
N ASP A 23 -5.86 5.01 -5.67
CA ASP A 23 -7.07 5.80 -5.94
C ASP A 23 -8.21 5.39 -4.98
N ASN A 24 -8.37 4.10 -4.70
CA ASN A 24 -9.32 3.62 -3.71
C ASN A 24 -8.98 4.12 -2.29
N ALA A 25 -7.70 4.12 -1.92
CA ALA A 25 -7.25 4.64 -0.63
C ALA A 25 -7.51 6.15 -0.50
N GLU A 26 -7.36 6.93 -1.58
CA GLU A 26 -7.70 8.37 -1.59
C GLU A 26 -9.20 8.60 -1.48
N ILE A 27 -10.00 7.87 -2.26
CA ILE A 27 -11.47 7.97 -2.24
C ILE A 27 -12.02 7.63 -0.86
N GLN A 28 -11.44 6.63 -0.20
CA GLN A 28 -11.82 6.24 1.17
C GLN A 28 -11.21 7.14 2.26
N GLY A 29 -10.39 8.13 1.90
CA GLY A 29 -9.73 9.03 2.86
C GLY A 29 -8.69 8.34 3.75
N ILE A 30 -8.14 7.21 3.30
CA ILE A 30 -7.08 6.48 4.01
C ILE A 30 -5.77 7.24 3.93
N LEU A 31 -5.45 7.84 2.76
CA LEU A 31 -4.21 8.59 2.59
C LEU A 31 -4.29 9.91 3.36
N SER A 32 -3.58 9.99 4.49
CA SER A 32 -3.45 11.19 5.30
C SER A 32 -1.99 11.58 5.51
N GLU A 33 -1.76 12.86 5.78
CA GLU A 33 -0.48 13.31 6.32
C GLU A 33 -0.22 12.59 7.65
N ASP A 34 1.00 12.11 7.84
CA ASP A 34 1.42 11.37 9.04
C ASP A 34 0.70 10.04 9.28
N MET A 35 0.14 9.44 8.23
CA MET A 35 -0.44 8.09 8.32
C MET A 35 0.58 7.08 8.86
N LYS A 36 0.13 6.19 9.73
CA LYS A 36 0.91 5.06 10.24
C LYS A 36 0.81 3.88 9.27
N ALA A 37 1.92 3.16 9.11
CA ALA A 37 1.97 1.95 8.29
C ALA A 37 0.88 0.94 8.67
N THR A 38 0.59 0.79 9.96
CA THR A 38 -0.42 -0.15 10.46
C THR A 38 -1.82 0.14 9.91
N VAL A 39 -2.21 1.41 9.81
CA VAL A 39 -3.53 1.83 9.29
C VAL A 39 -3.69 1.35 7.85
N PHE A 40 -2.66 1.59 7.02
CA PHE A 40 -2.65 1.16 5.64
C PHE A 40 -2.62 -0.36 5.50
N THR A 41 -1.79 -1.05 6.29
CA THR A 41 -1.70 -2.52 6.21
C THR A 41 -2.97 -3.22 6.71
N ASP A 42 -3.63 -2.67 7.72
CA ASP A 42 -4.88 -3.20 8.26
C ASP A 42 -6.03 -2.99 7.28
N TRP A 43 -6.06 -1.84 6.61
CA TRP A 43 -6.99 -1.57 5.51
C TRP A 43 -6.79 -2.57 4.36
N LEU A 44 -5.56 -2.76 3.90
CA LEU A 44 -5.26 -3.74 2.83
C LEU A 44 -5.66 -5.18 3.20
N LYS A 45 -5.51 -5.53 4.47
CA LYS A 45 -5.96 -6.83 4.98
C LYS A 45 -7.49 -6.96 4.98
N LYS A 46 -8.20 -5.89 5.32
CA LYS A 46 -9.68 -5.89 5.34
C LYS A 46 -10.28 -5.91 3.94
N GLU A 47 -9.79 -5.06 3.04
CA GLU A 47 -10.36 -4.90 1.69
C GLU A 47 -9.90 -6.00 0.74
N TYR A 48 -8.63 -6.40 0.82
CA TYR A 48 -8.02 -7.29 -0.17
C TYR A 48 -7.47 -8.60 0.40
N ASN A 49 -7.71 -8.87 1.69
CA ASN A 49 -7.13 -10.02 2.40
C ASN A 49 -5.61 -10.13 2.22
N LEU A 50 -4.94 -8.98 2.07
CA LEU A 50 -3.53 -8.93 1.78
C LEU A 50 -2.70 -9.19 3.04
N GLY A 51 -1.80 -10.17 2.97
CA GLY A 51 -0.92 -10.52 4.08
C GLY A 51 0.13 -9.44 4.36
N HIS A 52 0.57 -9.35 5.62
CA HIS A 52 1.44 -8.28 6.14
C HIS A 52 2.69 -8.03 5.27
N GLY A 53 3.37 -9.07 4.79
CA GLY A 53 4.56 -8.93 3.95
C GLY A 53 4.30 -8.23 2.61
N HIS A 54 3.16 -8.50 1.96
CA HIS A 54 2.78 -7.83 0.72
C HIS A 54 2.29 -6.41 0.99
N SER A 55 1.53 -6.20 2.07
CA SER A 55 1.08 -4.87 2.47
C SER A 55 2.24 -3.93 2.78
N MET A 56 3.31 -4.45 3.41
CA MET A 56 4.52 -3.67 3.67
C MET A 56 5.32 -3.35 2.40
N ALA A 57 5.34 -4.26 1.42
CA ALA A 57 5.94 -3.99 0.11
C ALA A 57 5.19 -2.86 -0.61
N LEU A 58 3.86 -2.90 -0.58
CA LEU A 58 3.01 -1.86 -1.16
C LEU A 58 3.16 -0.51 -0.42
N TRP A 59 3.25 -0.54 0.92
CA TRP A 59 3.54 0.64 1.73
C TRP A 59 4.86 1.31 1.31
N LYS A 60 5.95 0.54 1.20
CA LYS A 60 7.25 1.07 0.75
C LYS A 60 7.19 1.61 -0.67
N TYR A 61 6.42 0.97 -1.55
CA TYR A 61 6.19 1.47 -2.90
C TYR A 61 5.50 2.85 -2.89
N PHE A 62 4.44 3.01 -2.10
CA PHE A 62 3.69 4.26 -2.00
C PHE A 62 4.56 5.39 -1.42
N LEU A 63 5.40 5.08 -0.42
CA LEU A 63 6.40 6.03 0.10
C LEU A 63 7.43 6.44 -0.95
N GLY A 64 7.95 5.47 -1.73
CA GLY A 64 8.89 5.73 -2.81
C GLY A 64 8.33 6.64 -3.90
N HIS A 65 7.02 6.53 -4.17
CA HIS A 65 6.29 7.37 -5.13
C HIS A 65 5.81 8.70 -4.51
N LYS A 66 6.06 8.91 -3.21
CA LYS A 66 5.58 10.07 -2.44
C LYS A 66 4.06 10.25 -2.46
N TRP A 67 3.31 9.15 -2.62
CA TRP A 67 1.84 9.14 -2.49
C TRP A 67 1.40 9.14 -1.02
N ILE A 68 2.25 8.65 -0.13
CA ILE A 68 2.09 8.76 1.32
C ILE A 68 3.23 9.63 1.84
N VAL A 69 2.89 10.60 2.68
CA VAL A 69 3.86 11.43 3.39
C VAL A 69 3.69 11.18 4.88
N THR A 70 4.69 10.55 5.50
CA THR A 70 4.66 10.21 6.93
C THR A 70 5.95 10.63 7.61
N LYS A 71 5.84 11.22 8.81
CA LYS A 71 7.00 11.65 9.60
C LYS A 71 7.69 10.44 10.25
N HIS A 72 7.00 9.31 10.30
CA HIS A 72 7.50 8.04 10.83
C HIS A 72 8.34 7.25 9.82
N SER A 73 8.45 7.70 8.56
CA SER A 73 9.39 7.13 7.59
C SER A 73 10.80 7.70 7.82
N LYS A 74 11.31 7.61 9.06
CA LYS A 74 12.76 7.62 9.22
C LYS A 74 13.27 6.29 8.66
N MET A 75 13.93 6.37 7.51
CA MET A 75 14.97 5.40 7.14
C MET A 75 16.04 5.37 8.22
#